data_AF-A0A3M1M2R7-F1
#
_entry.id   AF-A0A3M1M2R7-F1
#
_cell.length_a   1.000
_cell.length_b   1.000
_cell.length_c   1.000
_cell.angle_alpha   90.00
_cell.angle_beta   90.00
_cell.angle_gamma   90.00
#
_symmetry.space_group_name_H-M   'P 1'
#
loop_
_entity.id
_entity.type
_entity.pdbx_description
1 polymer ?
#
loop_
_entity_poly.entity_id
_entity_poly.type
_entity_poly.pdbx_seq_one_letter_code
_entity_poly.pdbx_strand_id
1 'polypeptide(L)'
;SQAVVAVGEIQTIEMLLEQARGALRSGAVADAMRLGLAADTRAQTILYRARRNALEQLPSPQSSPFVLHPAALELHWRMADACARSQWRTAPLPGAAFTDLPSMLRAGWEQQRRLQQEVESRVELVPTSTAAGQLRMAAYSNGPAPDQVPGGYEGASIRVRSAPVALTAGQFVRVRATARILKMGQAPGTGLLVYDNQLGPGFGQLVHGPPGADVPVDLYRMVVADGEFRVLSECRGHCDVLLEGLRIDVIEPAVNRAAYPTEPRTTK
;
A
#
# COMPACT_ATOMS: atom_id res chain seq x y z
N SER A 1 4.66 -19.22 23.06
CA SER A 1 5.05 -18.52 21.80
C SER A 1 3.92 -18.63 20.79
N GLN A 2 3.86 -17.77 19.75
CA GLN A 2 2.84 -17.86 18.69
C GLN A 2 2.81 -19.25 18.01
N ALA A 3 3.97 -19.91 17.90
CA ALA A 3 4.10 -21.26 17.38
C ALA A 3 3.36 -22.31 18.23
N VAL A 4 3.47 -22.27 19.56
CA VAL A 4 2.80 -23.22 20.46
C VAL A 4 1.27 -23.12 20.34
N VAL A 5 0.74 -21.90 20.21
CA VAL A 5 -0.72 -21.72 20.06
C VAL A 5 -1.20 -22.15 18.67
N ALA A 6 -0.42 -21.90 17.61
CA ALA A 6 -0.76 -22.37 16.26
C ALA A 6 -0.79 -23.91 16.19
N VAL A 7 0.17 -24.59 16.83
CA VAL A 7 0.19 -26.06 16.92
C VAL A 7 -1.05 -26.59 17.63
N GLY A 8 -1.46 -25.97 18.74
CA GLY A 8 -2.67 -26.37 19.46
C GLY A 8 -3.95 -26.20 18.64
N GLU A 9 -4.07 -25.10 17.88
CA GLU A 9 -5.21 -24.90 16.97
C GLU A 9 -5.22 -25.95 15.85
N ILE A 10 -4.07 -26.27 15.24
CA ILE A 10 -3.95 -27.29 14.19
C ILE A 10 -4.37 -28.67 14.72
N GLN A 11 -3.85 -29.08 15.87
CA GLN A 11 -4.22 -30.37 16.50
C GLN A 11 -5.72 -30.45 16.80
N THR A 12 -6.32 -29.33 17.23
CA THR A 12 -7.76 -29.26 17.50
C THR A 12 -8.57 -29.38 16.20
N ILE A 13 -8.14 -28.72 15.12
CA ILE A 13 -8.76 -28.83 13.79
C ILE A 13 -8.71 -30.28 13.30
N GLU A 14 -7.55 -30.93 13.37
CA GLU A 14 -7.38 -32.33 12.96
C GLU A 14 -8.31 -33.26 13.73
N MET A 15 -8.39 -33.09 15.06
CA MET A 15 -9.31 -33.84 15.91
C MET A 15 -10.78 -33.63 15.49
N LEU A 16 -11.21 -32.38 15.29
CA LEU A 16 -12.58 -32.06 14.88
C LEU A 16 -12.93 -32.66 13.51
N LEU A 17 -12.00 -32.59 12.56
CA LEU A 17 -12.18 -33.17 11.23
C LEU A 17 -12.26 -34.69 11.28
N GLU A 18 -11.47 -35.36 12.12
CA GLU A 18 -11.56 -36.82 12.26
C GLU A 18 -12.88 -37.23 12.94
N GLN A 19 -13.35 -36.50 13.94
CA GLN A 19 -14.67 -36.70 14.52
C GLN A 19 -15.80 -36.47 13.49
N ALA A 20 -15.67 -35.45 12.65
CA ALA A 20 -16.65 -35.16 11.59
C ALA A 20 -16.71 -36.31 10.57
N ARG A 21 -15.55 -36.87 10.18
CA ARG A 21 -15.49 -38.07 9.32
C ARG A 21 -16.15 -39.28 9.99
N GLY A 22 -15.93 -39.46 11.30
CA GLY A 22 -16.61 -40.48 12.10
C GLY A 22 -18.13 -40.35 12.05
N ALA A 23 -18.65 -39.14 12.27
CA ALA A 23 -20.07 -38.83 12.22
C ALA A 23 -20.67 -39.04 10.81
N LEU A 24 -19.94 -38.71 9.74
CA LEU A 24 -20.37 -39.01 8.37
C LEU A 24 -20.49 -40.52 8.14
N ARG A 25 -19.50 -41.30 8.59
CA ARG A 25 -19.51 -42.76 8.44
C ARG A 25 -20.69 -43.42 9.18
N SER A 26 -21.16 -42.84 10.28
CA SER A 26 -22.32 -43.33 11.03
C SER A 26 -23.66 -42.75 10.56
N GLY A 27 -23.68 -41.92 9.51
CA GLY A 27 -24.90 -41.28 8.99
C GLY A 27 -25.37 -40.04 9.77
N ALA A 28 -24.62 -39.61 10.79
CA ALA A 28 -24.92 -38.42 11.58
C ALA A 28 -24.45 -37.13 10.87
N VAL A 29 -25.10 -36.80 9.74
CA VAL A 29 -24.70 -35.70 8.85
C VAL A 29 -24.71 -34.33 9.55
N ALA A 30 -25.71 -34.06 10.40
CA ALA A 30 -25.82 -32.79 11.11
C ALA A 30 -24.64 -32.56 12.08
N ASP A 31 -24.22 -33.60 12.79
CA ASP A 31 -23.05 -33.53 13.68
C ASP A 31 -21.76 -33.33 12.90
N ALA A 32 -21.60 -34.01 11.77
CA ALA A 32 -20.46 -33.81 10.89
C ALA A 32 -20.36 -32.36 10.41
N MET A 33 -21.47 -31.75 9.99
CA MET A 33 -21.50 -30.34 9.58
C MET A 33 -21.13 -29.41 10.72
N ARG A 34 -21.68 -29.63 11.93
CA ARG A 34 -21.36 -28.84 13.12
C ARG A 34 -19.88 -28.92 13.47
N LEU A 35 -19.29 -30.11 13.42
CA LEU A 35 -17.86 -30.33 13.66
C LEU A 35 -16.99 -29.68 12.58
N GLY A 36 -17.41 -29.75 11.31
CA GLY A 36 -16.75 -29.05 10.20
C GLY A 36 -16.72 -27.53 10.37
N LEU A 37 -17.86 -26.92 10.75
CA LEU A 37 -17.94 -25.48 11.05
C LEU A 37 -17.10 -25.08 12.27
N ALA A 38 -17.03 -25.94 13.29
CA ALA A 38 -16.14 -25.72 14.43
C ALA A 38 -14.67 -25.75 14.00
N ALA A 39 -14.28 -26.66 13.10
CA ALA A 39 -12.94 -26.72 12.53
C ALA A 39 -12.63 -25.46 11.70
N ASP A 40 -13.56 -25.00 10.87
CA ASP A 40 -13.40 -23.75 10.10
C ASP A 40 -13.19 -22.53 11.01
N THR A 41 -13.99 -22.40 12.07
CA THR A 41 -13.85 -21.29 13.05
C THR A 41 -12.45 -21.24 13.66
N ARG A 42 -11.85 -22.41 13.92
CA ARG A 42 -10.47 -22.53 14.41
C ARG A 42 -9.44 -22.15 13.34
N ALA A 43 -9.66 -22.56 12.09
CA ALA A 43 -8.84 -22.16 10.96
C ALA A 43 -8.85 -20.64 10.74
N GLN A 44 -10.00 -19.97 10.90
CA GLN A 44 -10.11 -18.51 10.83
C GLN A 44 -9.25 -17.81 11.91
N THR A 45 -9.09 -18.41 13.09
CA THR A 45 -8.20 -17.88 14.14
C THR A 45 -6.73 -17.91 13.70
N ILE A 46 -6.30 -18.97 13.01
CA ILE A 46 -4.95 -19.07 12.44
C ILE A 46 -4.76 -17.99 11.37
N LEU A 47 -5.72 -17.85 10.44
CA LEU A 47 -5.67 -16.83 9.38
C LEU A 47 -5.63 -15.41 9.94
N TYR A 48 -6.45 -15.10 10.94
CA TYR A 48 -6.45 -13.80 11.60
C TYR A 48 -5.07 -13.47 12.20
N ARG A 49 -4.44 -14.43 12.88
CA ARG A 49 -3.10 -14.23 13.47
C ARG A 49 -2.01 -14.09 12.42
N ALA A 50 -2.05 -14.92 11.38
CA ALA A 50 -1.12 -14.80 10.26
C ALA A 50 -1.25 -13.43 9.57
N ARG A 51 -2.48 -12.92 9.38
CA ARG A 51 -2.72 -11.58 8.86
C ARG A 51 -2.19 -10.49 9.79
N ARG A 52 -2.39 -10.62 11.11
CA ARG A 52 -1.82 -9.67 12.07
C ARG A 52 -0.30 -9.63 12.00
N ASN A 53 0.34 -10.79 11.92
CA ASN A 53 1.79 -10.88 11.77
C ASN A 53 2.28 -10.20 10.48
N ALA A 54 1.57 -10.39 9.35
CA ALA A 54 1.87 -9.66 8.12
C ALA A 54 1.72 -8.14 8.27
N LEU A 55 0.66 -7.68 8.94
CA LEU A 55 0.41 -6.26 9.16
C LEU A 55 1.47 -5.60 10.07
N GLU A 56 2.00 -6.32 11.05
CA GLU A 56 3.08 -5.83 11.92
C GLU A 56 4.42 -5.63 11.18
N GLN A 57 4.59 -6.24 10.01
CA GLN A 57 5.79 -6.10 9.17
C GLN A 57 5.64 -5.04 8.07
N LEU A 58 4.47 -4.42 7.93
CA LEU A 58 4.19 -3.42 6.91
C LEU A 58 4.00 -2.05 7.54
N PRO A 59 4.49 -0.97 6.91
CA PRO A 59 4.15 0.39 7.30
C PRO A 59 2.65 0.68 7.33
N SER A 60 1.91 0.04 6.41
CA SER A 60 0.46 0.16 6.33
C SER A 60 -0.16 -1.07 5.66
N PRO A 61 -1.45 -1.38 5.90
CA PRO A 61 -2.15 -2.42 5.15
C PRO A 61 -2.13 -2.20 3.62
N GLN A 62 -2.06 -0.96 3.16
CA GLN A 62 -2.06 -0.58 1.73
C GLN A 62 -0.71 -0.82 1.05
N SER A 63 0.33 -1.08 1.85
CA SER A 63 1.66 -1.45 1.35
C SER A 63 1.62 -2.72 0.51
N SER A 64 0.85 -3.73 0.94
CA SER A 64 0.64 -4.97 0.19
C SER A 64 -0.86 -5.23 0.02
N PRO A 65 -1.44 -5.12 -1.19
CA PRO A 65 -2.88 -5.32 -1.38
C PRO A 65 -3.36 -6.72 -0.95
N PHE A 66 -2.47 -7.71 -0.90
CA PHE A 66 -2.77 -9.08 -0.50
C PHE A 66 -3.13 -9.25 0.98
N VAL A 67 -2.76 -8.31 1.86
CA VAL A 67 -3.14 -8.41 3.29
C VAL A 67 -4.52 -7.83 3.57
N LEU A 68 -5.19 -7.24 2.58
CA LEU A 68 -6.52 -6.67 2.73
C LEU A 68 -7.62 -7.75 2.81
N HIS A 69 -7.37 -8.93 2.23
CA HIS A 69 -8.33 -10.04 2.20
C HIS A 69 -7.70 -11.35 2.69
N PRO A 70 -8.33 -12.10 3.63
CA PRO A 70 -7.76 -13.34 4.16
C PRO A 70 -7.39 -14.38 3.08
N ALA A 71 -8.21 -14.53 2.04
CA ALA A 71 -7.96 -15.47 0.95
C ALA A 71 -6.71 -15.13 0.11
N ALA A 72 -6.20 -13.90 0.17
CA ALA A 72 -5.00 -13.48 -0.55
C ALA A 72 -3.74 -13.54 0.32
N LEU A 73 -3.84 -13.92 1.60
CA LEU A 73 -2.72 -13.88 2.53
C LEU A 73 -1.56 -14.80 2.12
N GLU A 74 -1.85 -15.93 1.48
CA GLU A 74 -0.80 -16.78 0.92
C GLU A 74 0.03 -16.06 -0.15
N LEU A 75 -0.62 -15.26 -1.00
CA LEU A 75 0.04 -14.47 -2.04
C LEU A 75 0.94 -13.39 -1.42
N HIS A 76 0.58 -12.83 -0.26
CA HIS A 76 1.44 -11.91 0.49
C HIS A 76 2.77 -12.58 0.86
N TRP A 77 2.72 -13.77 1.44
CA TRP A 77 3.93 -14.49 1.86
C TRP A 77 4.78 -14.94 0.66
N ARG A 78 4.16 -15.46 -0.39
CA ARG A 78 4.85 -15.79 -1.65
C ARG A 78 5.53 -14.57 -2.27
N MET A 79 4.87 -13.40 -2.22
CA MET A 79 5.42 -12.13 -2.67
C MET A 79 6.61 -11.70 -1.80
N ALA A 80 6.49 -11.76 -0.47
CA ALA A 80 7.57 -11.43 0.46
C ALA A 80 8.81 -12.30 0.24
N ASP A 81 8.61 -13.62 0.08
CA ASP A 81 9.66 -14.58 -0.24
C ASP A 81 10.33 -14.30 -1.59
N ALA A 82 9.54 -13.98 -2.61
CA ALA A 82 10.07 -13.60 -3.92
C ALA A 82 10.90 -12.31 -3.82
N CYS A 83 10.43 -11.32 -3.06
CA CYS A 83 11.14 -10.06 -2.82
C CYS A 83 12.47 -10.27 -2.10
N ALA A 84 12.50 -11.15 -1.09
CA ALA A 84 13.70 -11.44 -0.30
C ALA A 84 14.80 -12.12 -1.12
N ARG A 85 14.43 -12.91 -2.13
CA ARG A 85 15.38 -13.60 -3.02
C ARG A 85 15.74 -12.84 -4.29
N SER A 86 15.09 -11.71 -4.54
CA SER A 86 15.27 -10.95 -5.78
C SER A 86 16.32 -9.85 -5.62
N GLN A 87 16.97 -9.51 -6.74
CA GLN A 87 17.81 -8.32 -6.81
C GLN A 87 16.96 -7.11 -7.19
N TRP A 88 17.02 -6.08 -6.37
CA TRP A 88 16.34 -4.82 -6.61
C TRP A 88 17.26 -3.85 -7.35
N ARG A 89 16.74 -3.23 -8.40
CA ARG A 89 17.40 -2.10 -9.06
C ARG A 89 16.58 -0.84 -8.82
N THR A 90 17.22 0.25 -8.47
CA THR A 90 16.54 1.55 -8.40
C THR A 90 16.29 2.06 -9.82
N ALA A 91 15.03 2.33 -10.15
CA ALA A 91 14.66 2.96 -11.40
C ALA A 91 15.00 4.47 -11.35
N PRO A 92 15.49 5.05 -12.45
CA PRO A 92 15.83 6.46 -12.50
C PRO A 92 14.55 7.31 -12.37
N LEU A 93 14.44 8.06 -11.27
CA LEU A 93 13.39 9.05 -11.05
C LEU A 93 14.02 10.44 -10.99
N PRO A 94 14.16 11.15 -12.12
CA PRO A 94 14.79 12.47 -12.13
C PRO A 94 14.01 13.44 -11.24
N GLY A 95 14.72 14.26 -10.46
CA GLY A 95 14.11 15.21 -9.53
C GLY A 95 13.64 14.64 -8.19
N ALA A 96 13.81 13.32 -7.94
CA ALA A 96 13.43 12.68 -6.68
C ALA A 96 14.20 13.18 -5.44
N ALA A 97 15.34 13.85 -5.65
CA ALA A 97 16.13 14.45 -4.58
C ALA A 97 15.54 15.79 -4.08
N PHE A 98 14.54 16.35 -4.75
CA PHE A 98 13.85 17.59 -4.33
C PHE A 98 14.76 18.82 -4.14
N THR A 99 15.81 18.94 -4.94
CA THR A 99 16.82 20.00 -4.80
C THR A 99 16.65 21.19 -5.74
N ASP A 100 16.06 20.99 -6.93
CA ASP A 100 15.98 22.03 -7.96
C ASP A 100 14.64 21.98 -8.71
N LEU A 101 13.81 22.99 -8.48
CA LEU A 101 12.45 23.06 -9.06
C LEU A 101 12.48 23.14 -10.60
N PRO A 102 13.29 24.00 -11.26
CA PRO A 102 13.39 24.01 -12.72
C PRO A 102 13.73 22.65 -13.32
N SER A 103 14.66 21.90 -12.75
CA SER A 103 15.02 20.56 -13.23
C SER A 103 13.93 19.53 -12.99
N MET A 104 13.21 19.61 -11.86
CA MET A 104 12.02 18.77 -11.64
C MET A 104 10.95 19.04 -12.69
N LEU A 105 10.62 20.31 -12.97
CA LEU A 105 9.61 20.66 -13.96
C LEU A 105 10.01 20.19 -15.37
N ARG A 106 11.29 20.36 -15.77
CA ARG A 106 11.81 19.82 -17.04
C ARG A 106 11.75 18.30 -17.11
N ALA A 107 11.93 17.61 -15.98
CA ALA A 107 11.78 16.17 -15.89
C ALA A 107 10.31 15.70 -15.93
N GLY A 108 9.34 16.61 -15.97
CA GLY A 108 7.92 16.27 -16.06
C GLY A 108 7.23 16.09 -14.71
N TRP A 109 7.77 16.67 -13.64
CA TRP A 109 7.03 16.87 -12.39
C TRP A 109 5.96 17.94 -12.55
N GLU A 110 4.81 17.72 -11.94
CA GLU A 110 3.66 18.63 -12.05
C GLU A 110 2.94 18.79 -10.71
N GLN A 111 2.27 19.94 -10.55
CA GLN A 111 1.33 20.16 -9.46
C GLN A 111 -0.05 20.54 -10.02
N GLN A 112 -1.09 20.16 -9.30
CA GLN A 112 -2.47 20.57 -9.54
C GLN A 112 -3.06 21.05 -8.21
N ARG A 113 -3.81 22.15 -8.27
CA ARG A 113 -4.43 22.79 -7.10
C ARG A 113 -5.93 22.90 -7.32
N ARG A 114 -6.70 22.59 -6.29
CA ARG A 114 -8.17 22.65 -6.24
C ARG A 114 -8.59 23.40 -4.98
N LEU A 115 -9.87 23.78 -4.91
CA LEU A 115 -10.45 24.46 -3.74
C LEU A 115 -9.71 25.75 -3.36
N GLN A 116 -9.15 26.47 -4.34
CA GLN A 116 -8.26 27.61 -4.09
C GLN A 116 -8.94 28.79 -3.38
N GLN A 117 -10.28 28.88 -3.44
CA GLN A 117 -11.05 29.87 -2.70
C GLN A 117 -11.14 29.54 -1.19
N GLU A 118 -11.14 28.25 -0.85
CA GLU A 118 -11.36 27.74 0.51
C GLU A 118 -10.05 27.32 1.19
N VAL A 119 -9.02 27.02 0.42
CA VAL A 119 -7.78 26.39 0.90
C VAL A 119 -6.54 27.14 0.41
N GLU A 120 -5.72 27.59 1.36
CA GLU A 120 -4.36 28.01 1.08
C GLU A 120 -3.48 26.78 0.87
N SER A 121 -2.93 26.66 -0.33
CA SER A 121 -2.12 25.52 -0.74
C SER A 121 -0.65 25.92 -0.90
N ARG A 122 0.28 25.10 -0.42
CA ARG A 122 1.73 25.30 -0.60
C ARG A 122 2.40 24.00 -1.05
N VAL A 123 3.28 24.14 -2.04
CA VAL A 123 4.17 23.07 -2.53
C VAL A 123 5.55 23.70 -2.65
N GLU A 124 6.47 23.28 -1.80
CA GLU A 124 7.76 23.96 -1.61
C GLU A 124 8.88 22.92 -1.58
N LEU A 125 10.04 23.29 -2.14
CA LEU A 125 11.26 22.54 -1.90
C LEU A 125 11.93 23.10 -0.65
N VAL A 126 12.15 22.25 0.34
CA VAL A 126 12.79 22.61 1.60
C VAL A 126 14.22 22.07 1.56
N PRO A 127 15.24 22.96 1.51
CA PRO A 127 16.62 22.53 1.60
C PRO A 127 16.89 21.86 2.95
N THR A 128 17.74 20.83 2.95
CA THR A 128 18.28 20.26 4.19
C THR A 128 19.78 20.52 4.28
N SER A 129 20.39 20.19 5.41
CA SER A 129 21.85 20.20 5.56
C SER A 129 22.54 19.09 4.75
N THR A 130 21.78 18.17 4.15
CA THR A 130 22.29 17.08 3.31
C THR A 130 22.14 17.42 1.82
N ALA A 131 22.72 16.60 0.94
CA ALA A 131 22.61 16.77 -0.51
C ALA A 131 21.18 16.54 -1.06
N ALA A 132 20.25 16.01 -0.26
CA ALA A 132 18.86 15.82 -0.63
C ALA A 132 17.95 16.87 0.02
N GLY A 133 17.01 17.42 -0.72
CA GLY A 133 15.94 18.28 -0.21
C GLY A 133 14.72 17.47 0.22
N GLN A 134 13.69 18.20 0.65
CA GLN A 134 12.37 17.65 0.99
C GLN A 134 11.30 18.37 0.17
N LEU A 135 10.25 17.65 -0.22
CA LEU A 135 9.06 18.23 -0.83
C LEU A 135 8.03 18.49 0.25
N ARG A 136 7.79 19.77 0.59
CA ARG A 136 6.70 20.15 1.48
C ARG A 136 5.40 20.25 0.72
N MET A 137 4.36 19.62 1.24
CA MET A 137 2.98 19.73 0.76
C MET A 137 2.09 20.15 1.93
N ALA A 138 1.48 21.32 1.81
CA ALA A 138 0.64 21.87 2.87
C ALA A 138 -0.68 22.45 2.34
N ALA A 139 -1.77 22.19 3.04
CA ALA A 139 -3.10 22.69 2.74
C ALA A 139 -3.77 23.17 4.03
N TYR A 140 -4.09 24.46 4.10
CA TYR A 140 -4.71 25.11 5.25
C TYR A 140 -6.05 25.72 4.86
N SER A 141 -7.02 25.73 5.78
CA SER A 141 -8.29 26.44 5.57
C SER A 141 -8.06 27.95 5.54
N ASN A 142 -8.69 28.64 4.59
CA ASN A 142 -8.76 30.10 4.55
C ASN A 142 -9.80 30.67 5.54
N GLY A 143 -10.65 29.81 6.12
CA GLY A 143 -11.73 30.19 7.00
C GLY A 143 -11.33 30.31 8.47
N PRO A 144 -12.24 30.83 9.33
CA PRO A 144 -12.00 30.97 10.78
C PRO A 144 -11.90 29.61 11.49
N ALA A 145 -12.32 28.52 10.85
CA ALA A 145 -12.21 27.15 11.33
C ALA A 145 -11.08 26.42 10.59
N PRO A 146 -9.87 26.27 11.17
CA PRO A 146 -8.71 25.70 10.51
C PRO A 146 -8.85 24.21 10.15
N ASP A 147 -9.79 23.51 10.80
CA ASP A 147 -10.02 22.06 10.66
C ASP A 147 -11.09 21.70 9.61
N GLN A 148 -11.70 22.70 8.95
CA GLN A 148 -12.74 22.49 7.94
C GLN A 148 -12.20 22.54 6.51
N VAL A 149 -11.05 21.91 6.26
CA VAL A 149 -10.62 21.66 4.87
C VAL A 149 -11.33 20.39 4.38
N PRO A 150 -12.07 20.42 3.27
CA PRO A 150 -12.68 19.23 2.70
C PRO A 150 -11.67 18.10 2.53
N GLY A 151 -12.04 16.90 2.99
CA GLY A 151 -11.18 15.73 3.04
C GLY A 151 -11.89 14.47 2.52
N GLY A 152 -11.19 13.33 2.56
CA GLY A 152 -11.79 12.05 2.15
C GLY A 152 -12.27 12.04 0.70
N TYR A 153 -13.57 11.81 0.47
CA TYR A 153 -14.19 11.77 -0.86
C TYR A 153 -14.43 13.16 -1.47
N GLU A 154 -14.42 14.21 -0.66
CA GLU A 154 -14.66 15.60 -1.11
C GLU A 154 -13.49 16.14 -1.96
N GLY A 155 -12.36 15.43 -1.98
CA GLY A 155 -11.29 15.59 -2.96
C GLY A 155 -9.97 16.09 -2.38
N ALA A 156 -8.91 15.99 -3.19
CA ALA A 156 -7.59 16.51 -2.83
C ALA A 156 -7.47 18.01 -3.17
N SER A 157 -6.97 18.81 -2.23
CA SER A 157 -6.70 20.25 -2.44
C SER A 157 -5.44 20.47 -3.27
N ILE A 158 -4.43 19.61 -3.09
CA ILE A 158 -3.19 19.60 -3.85
C ILE A 158 -2.91 18.19 -4.32
N ARG A 159 -2.44 18.08 -5.56
CA ARG A 159 -1.84 16.87 -6.10
C ARG A 159 -0.49 17.20 -6.71
N VAL A 160 0.54 16.45 -6.34
CA VAL A 160 1.85 16.48 -7.00
C VAL A 160 2.04 15.15 -7.73
N ARG A 161 2.51 15.22 -8.97
CA ARG A 161 2.80 14.09 -9.84
C ARG A 161 4.29 14.04 -10.12
N SER A 162 4.91 12.87 -9.89
CA SER A 162 6.32 12.67 -10.19
C SER A 162 6.61 12.73 -11.69
N ALA A 163 7.88 12.90 -12.03
CA ALA A 163 8.41 12.56 -13.36
C ALA A 163 7.99 11.13 -13.77
N PRO A 164 7.82 10.85 -15.08
CA PRO A 164 7.52 9.51 -15.56
C PRO A 164 8.74 8.60 -15.41
N VAL A 165 8.48 7.35 -15.07
CA VAL A 165 9.46 6.26 -15.13
C VAL A 165 8.95 5.22 -16.12
N ALA A 166 9.75 4.91 -17.14
CA ALA A 166 9.38 3.87 -18.10
C ALA A 166 9.53 2.49 -17.43
N LEU A 167 8.42 1.78 -17.29
CA LEU A 167 8.37 0.42 -16.74
C LEU A 167 7.66 -0.52 -17.73
N THR A 168 7.94 -1.81 -17.59
CA THR A 168 7.41 -2.88 -18.44
C THR A 168 6.44 -3.74 -17.64
N ALA A 169 5.37 -4.19 -18.27
CA ALA A 169 4.42 -5.13 -17.71
C ALA A 169 5.13 -6.38 -17.14
N GLY A 170 4.66 -6.84 -15.98
CA GLY A 170 5.25 -7.94 -15.23
C GLY A 170 6.44 -7.54 -14.33
N GLN A 171 6.96 -6.31 -14.43
CA GLN A 171 7.88 -5.80 -13.42
C GLN A 171 7.18 -5.65 -12.07
N PHE A 172 7.91 -5.95 -11.01
CA PHE A 172 7.44 -5.75 -9.65
C PHE A 172 8.16 -4.56 -9.04
N VAL A 173 7.39 -3.62 -8.52
CA VAL A 173 7.83 -2.29 -8.10
C VAL A 173 7.63 -2.12 -6.61
N ARG A 174 8.58 -1.45 -5.96
CA ARG A 174 8.47 -0.95 -4.60
C ARG A 174 8.69 0.56 -4.60
N VAL A 175 7.65 1.32 -4.27
CA VAL A 175 7.74 2.76 -4.06
C VAL A 175 8.04 3.02 -2.59
N ARG A 176 9.08 3.77 -2.28
CA ARG A 176 9.47 4.11 -0.91
C ARG A 176 9.63 5.61 -0.74
N ALA A 177 9.26 6.11 0.42
CA ALA A 177 9.56 7.47 0.88
C ALA A 177 9.43 7.53 2.41
N THR A 178 9.85 8.63 3.00
CA THR A 178 9.50 8.99 4.38
C THR A 178 8.70 10.28 4.36
N ALA A 179 7.60 10.31 5.12
CA ALA A 179 6.75 11.47 5.25
C ALA A 179 6.77 11.97 6.70
N ARG A 180 7.36 13.15 6.92
CA ARG A 180 7.37 13.82 8.22
C ARG A 180 6.16 14.73 8.36
N ILE A 181 5.39 14.51 9.41
CA ILE A 181 4.16 15.26 9.67
C ILE A 181 4.52 16.55 10.42
N LEU A 182 4.25 17.71 9.81
CA LEU A 182 4.37 19.01 10.46
C LEU A 182 3.05 19.41 11.12
N LYS A 183 1.93 19.19 10.41
CA LYS A 183 0.58 19.42 10.91
C LYS A 183 -0.40 18.47 10.23
N MET A 184 -1.42 18.05 10.96
CA MET A 184 -2.41 17.09 10.49
C MET A 184 -3.79 17.43 11.07
N GLY A 185 -4.82 17.42 10.22
CA GLY A 185 -6.21 17.51 10.68
C GLY A 185 -6.67 16.21 11.35
N GLN A 186 -7.69 16.32 12.19
CA GLN A 186 -8.20 15.19 12.99
C GLN A 186 -9.30 14.38 12.28
N ALA A 187 -9.86 14.91 11.19
CA ALA A 187 -10.98 14.26 10.51
C ALA A 187 -10.54 12.96 9.80
N PRO A 188 -11.36 11.89 9.82
CA PRO A 188 -11.08 10.67 9.09
C PRO A 188 -10.80 10.93 7.61
N GLY A 189 -9.82 10.22 7.03
CA GLY A 189 -9.46 10.39 5.62
C GLY A 189 -8.66 11.68 5.32
N THR A 190 -8.26 12.44 6.34
CA THR A 190 -7.32 13.55 6.23
C THR A 190 -5.87 13.04 6.23
N GLY A 191 -5.04 13.60 5.37
CA GLY A 191 -3.61 13.28 5.33
C GLY A 191 -2.97 13.47 3.97
N LEU A 192 -1.74 12.96 3.86
CA LEU A 192 -1.03 12.86 2.59
C LEU A 192 -1.26 11.47 2.01
N LEU A 193 -2.08 11.37 0.97
CA LEU A 193 -2.25 10.12 0.24
C LEU A 193 -1.14 9.97 -0.80
N VAL A 194 -0.36 8.89 -0.71
CA VAL A 194 0.65 8.53 -1.71
C VAL A 194 0.20 7.28 -2.47
N TYR A 195 0.24 7.32 -3.81
CA TYR A 195 -0.22 6.24 -4.67
C TYR A 195 0.45 6.28 -6.04
N ASP A 196 0.17 5.29 -6.89
CA ASP A 196 0.66 5.20 -8.27
C ASP A 196 -0.46 5.33 -9.30
N ASN A 197 -0.10 5.68 -10.53
CA ASN A 197 -1.06 5.86 -11.62
C ASN A 197 -1.67 4.54 -12.16
N GLN A 198 -1.24 3.36 -11.73
CA GLN A 198 -1.78 2.09 -12.22
C GLN A 198 -2.99 1.61 -11.40
N LEU A 199 -2.88 1.65 -10.07
CA LEU A 199 -3.98 1.25 -9.18
C LEU A 199 -4.81 2.45 -8.68
N GLY A 200 -4.25 3.65 -8.78
CA GLY A 200 -4.95 4.88 -8.38
C GLY A 200 -5.13 5.04 -6.86
N PRO A 201 -5.91 6.04 -6.44
CA PRO A 201 -5.98 6.46 -5.05
C PRO A 201 -6.64 5.43 -4.11
N GLY A 202 -7.45 4.51 -4.63
CA GLY A 202 -8.12 3.47 -3.83
C GLY A 202 -7.16 2.47 -3.20
N PHE A 203 -5.95 2.35 -3.74
CA PHE A 203 -4.87 1.51 -3.22
C PHE A 203 -3.71 2.33 -2.65
N GLY A 204 -3.88 3.64 -2.49
CA GLY A 204 -2.87 4.52 -1.93
C GLY A 204 -2.68 4.32 -0.42
N GLN A 205 -1.49 4.66 0.07
CA GLN A 205 -1.23 4.75 1.50
C GLN A 205 -1.56 6.17 1.97
N LEU A 206 -2.55 6.28 2.87
CA LEU A 206 -2.86 7.54 3.53
C LEU A 206 -1.90 7.72 4.71
N VAL A 207 -0.95 8.63 4.58
CA VAL A 207 -0.06 9.04 5.66
C VAL A 207 -0.81 9.95 6.61
N HIS A 208 -0.88 9.51 7.87
CA HIS A 208 -1.52 10.21 8.97
C HIS A 208 -0.79 9.88 10.28
N GLY A 209 -0.81 10.80 11.24
CA GLY A 209 -0.14 10.64 12.54
C GLY A 209 0.01 11.97 13.27
N PRO A 210 0.58 11.96 14.48
CA PRO A 210 0.82 13.18 15.24
C PRO A 210 1.93 14.04 14.60
N PRO A 211 1.94 15.37 14.82
CA PRO A 211 3.05 16.23 14.46
C PRO A 211 4.39 15.71 15.00
N GLY A 212 5.44 15.79 14.17
CA GLY A 212 6.78 15.28 14.45
C GLY A 212 6.98 13.81 14.11
N ALA A 213 5.93 13.06 13.78
CA ALA A 213 6.07 11.66 13.38
C ALA A 213 6.67 11.54 11.97
N ASP A 214 7.64 10.64 11.84
CA ASP A 214 8.15 10.15 10.56
C ASP A 214 7.40 8.87 10.19
N VAL A 215 6.61 8.92 9.12
CA VAL A 215 5.80 7.80 8.66
C VAL A 215 6.41 7.23 7.38
N PRO A 216 6.85 5.97 7.36
CA PRO A 216 7.36 5.34 6.15
C PRO A 216 6.23 5.10 5.15
N VAL A 217 6.48 5.45 3.89
CA VAL A 217 5.66 5.08 2.74
C VAL A 217 6.35 3.90 2.06
N ASP A 218 5.61 2.80 1.87
CA ASP A 218 6.11 1.62 1.20
C ASP A 218 4.99 0.96 0.42
N LEU A 219 5.04 0.97 -0.91
CA LEU A 219 3.98 0.44 -1.77
C LEU A 219 4.56 -0.62 -2.71
N TYR A 220 4.02 -1.83 -2.66
CA TYR A 220 4.40 -2.93 -3.54
C TYR A 220 3.39 -3.10 -4.67
N ARG A 221 3.84 -3.10 -5.93
CA ARG A 221 2.98 -3.07 -7.12
C ARG A 221 3.47 -4.01 -8.21
N MET A 222 2.53 -4.69 -8.86
CA MET A 222 2.78 -5.34 -10.14
C MET A 222 2.49 -4.33 -11.25
N VAL A 223 3.42 -4.17 -12.19
CA VAL A 223 3.20 -3.36 -13.38
C VAL A 223 2.31 -4.15 -14.34
N VAL A 224 1.12 -3.64 -14.65
CA VAL A 224 0.11 -4.38 -15.45
C VAL A 224 0.14 -4.03 -16.93
N ALA A 225 0.77 -2.91 -17.30
CA ALA A 225 0.88 -2.44 -18.67
C ALA A 225 2.23 -1.74 -18.86
N ASP A 226 2.77 -1.84 -20.07
CA ASP A 226 3.94 -1.07 -20.48
C ASP A 226 3.60 0.43 -20.48
N GLY A 227 4.56 1.25 -20.07
CA GLY A 227 4.46 2.69 -20.23
C GLY A 227 4.98 3.47 -19.03
N GLU A 228 4.42 4.66 -18.85
CA GLU A 228 4.82 5.56 -17.77
C GLU A 228 4.22 5.12 -16.44
N PHE A 229 5.10 4.84 -15.48
CA PHE A 229 4.77 4.75 -14.07
C PHE A 229 5.04 6.09 -13.39
N ARG A 230 4.09 6.55 -12.58
CA ARG A 230 4.19 7.81 -11.84
C ARG A 230 3.71 7.62 -10.42
N VAL A 231 4.40 8.27 -9.48
CA VAL A 231 3.95 8.39 -8.10
C VAL A 231 3.21 9.71 -7.94
N LEU A 232 2.08 9.66 -7.26
CA LEU A 232 1.22 10.78 -6.97
C LEU A 232 1.12 10.95 -5.47
N SER A 233 1.17 12.20 -5.03
CA SER A 233 0.96 12.60 -3.64
C SER A 233 -0.18 13.61 -3.60
N GLU A 234 -1.16 13.39 -2.72
CA GLU A 234 -2.34 14.21 -2.58
C GLU A 234 -2.54 14.67 -1.14
N CYS A 235 -2.77 15.96 -0.95
CA CYS A 235 -3.26 16.45 0.33
C CYS A 235 -4.78 16.37 0.37
N ARG A 236 -5.31 15.66 1.38
CA ARG A 236 -6.73 15.52 1.67
C ARG A 236 -7.00 16.13 3.03
N GLY A 237 -7.94 17.08 3.10
CA GLY A 237 -8.15 17.84 4.32
C GLY A 237 -6.94 18.69 4.70
N HIS A 238 -6.85 19.02 5.99
CA HIS A 238 -5.76 19.80 6.56
C HIS A 238 -4.48 18.96 6.66
N CYS A 239 -3.45 19.31 5.88
CA CYS A 239 -2.17 18.60 5.84
C CYS A 239 -1.02 19.61 5.89
N ASP A 240 0.11 19.25 6.49
CA ASP A 240 1.40 19.86 6.27
C ASP A 240 2.46 18.79 6.48
N VAL A 241 3.06 18.32 5.38
CA VAL A 241 3.92 17.13 5.38
C VAL A 241 5.16 17.40 4.52
N LEU A 242 6.31 16.97 5.03
CA LEU A 242 7.56 16.91 4.26
C LEU A 242 7.73 15.49 3.75
N LEU A 243 7.83 15.32 2.43
CA LEU A 243 8.15 14.05 1.79
C LEU A 243 9.62 14.03 1.40
N GLU A 244 10.32 12.95 1.71
CA GLU A 244 11.74 12.78 1.39
C GLU A 244 12.07 11.36 0.94
N GLY A 245 13.20 11.22 0.25
CA GLY A 245 13.74 9.92 -0.13
C GLY A 245 12.85 9.12 -1.07
N LEU A 246 12.06 9.79 -1.92
CA LEU A 246 11.19 9.12 -2.88
C LEU A 246 12.03 8.25 -3.82
N ARG A 247 11.76 6.95 -3.82
CA ARG A 247 12.48 5.96 -4.63
C ARG A 247 11.53 4.95 -5.23
N ILE A 248 11.84 4.52 -6.45
CA ILE A 248 11.16 3.41 -7.12
C ILE A 248 12.21 2.33 -7.33
N ASP A 249 12.02 1.19 -6.67
CA ASP A 249 12.84 0.00 -6.89
C ASP A 249 12.07 -1.02 -7.71
N VAL A 250 12.77 -1.71 -8.58
CA VAL A 250 12.18 -2.68 -9.49
C VAL A 250 12.89 -4.02 -9.38
N ILE A 251 12.10 -5.08 -9.38
CA ILE A 251 12.53 -6.42 -9.73
C ILE A 251 12.13 -6.62 -11.19
N GLU A 252 13.12 -6.85 -12.03
CA GLU A 252 12.86 -7.34 -13.39
C GLU A 252 12.53 -8.84 -13.30
N PRO A 253 11.37 -9.27 -13.82
CA PRO A 253 11.09 -10.70 -13.86
C PRO A 253 12.17 -11.36 -14.72
N ALA A 254 12.71 -12.48 -14.23
CA ALA A 254 13.45 -13.38 -15.11
C ALA A 254 12.52 -13.69 -16.29
N VAL A 255 13.00 -13.49 -17.52
CA VAL A 255 12.20 -13.69 -18.73
C VAL A 255 11.71 -15.13 -18.75
N ASN A 256 10.50 -15.38 -18.24
CA ASN A 256 9.96 -16.72 -18.16
C ASN A 256 9.39 -17.04 -19.54
N ARG A 257 10.24 -17.56 -20.42
CA ARG A 257 9.91 -17.89 -21.82
C ARG A 257 8.78 -18.92 -21.98
N ALA A 258 8.32 -19.54 -20.88
CA ALA A 258 7.15 -20.39 -20.88
C ALA A 258 5.92 -19.57 -20.48
N ALA A 259 5.35 -18.83 -21.42
CA ALA A 259 3.96 -18.41 -21.29
C ALA A 259 3.11 -19.70 -21.27
N TYR A 260 2.46 -19.99 -20.14
CA TYR A 260 1.41 -21.01 -20.13
C TYR A 260 0.29 -20.48 -21.02
N PRO A 261 -0.10 -21.17 -22.11
CA PRO A 261 -1.23 -20.74 -22.91
C PRO A 261 -2.49 -20.84 -22.05
N THR A 262 -3.03 -19.70 -21.64
CA THR A 262 -4.37 -19.61 -21.07
C THR A 262 -5.35 -19.41 -22.21
N GLU A 263 -5.62 -20.48 -22.98
CA GLU A 263 -6.83 -20.46 -23.80
C GLU A 263 -8.04 -20.57 -22.85
N PRO A 264 -9.07 -19.74 -23.00
CA PRO A 264 -10.33 -19.94 -22.30
C PRO A 264 -10.78 -21.36 -22.61
N ARG A 265 -11.02 -22.19 -21.60
CA ARG A 265 -11.70 -23.47 -21.80
C ARG A 265 -13.07 -23.16 -22.38
N THR A 266 -13.22 -23.28 -23.70
CA THR A 266 -14.53 -23.34 -24.32
C THR A 266 -15.16 -24.63 -23.85
N THR A 267 -16.07 -24.52 -22.89
CA THR A 267 -16.96 -25.61 -22.50
C THR A 267 -17.76 -26.03 -23.72
N LYS A 268 -17.59 -27.29 -24.15
CA LYS A 268 -18.59 -28.02 -24.93
C LYS A 268 -19.50 -28.77 -23.98
#